data_AF-A0A9E7FJL0-F1
#
_entry.id   AF-A0A9E7FJL0-F1
#
_cell.length_a   1.000
_cell.length_b   1.000
_cell.length_c   1.000
_cell.angle_alpha   90.00
_cell.angle_beta   90.00
_cell.angle_gamma   90.00
#
_symmetry.space_group_name_H-M   'P 1'
#
loop_
_entity.id
_entity.type
_entity.pdbx_description
1 polymer ?
#
loop_
_entity_poly.entity_id
_entity_poly.type
_entity_poly.pdbx_seq_one_letter_code
_entity_poly.pdbx_strand_id
1 'polypeptide(L)'
;MVRCNPVYEARLQSVPTRPIILVIETALRRGLRRPFSILRLFFFIFLEVGRGRGRRRSIMSVLPDEIWARILEMGTASGRLTYRDLCVLAIASRRLNRLARDPALWATLLAVDFPAGRHEPHDKATSVKSLYRIRFERDKARRLAAARRAVLYAESRVAASRKRLEELETSLAREGKRLKAAVSELADLERARTASVALNVWQPQVVRGKQKQIVEQCTVPIESRLGALKMEIKVCKQQIAIFNKAYNEEKKKLSEYNEALTSLKYHPLRSNFDSTIRDSNKRKRLK
;
A
#
# COMPACT_ATOMS: atom_id res chain seq x y z
N MET A 1 2.98 -47.84 49.20
CA MET A 1 1.72 -47.77 49.97
C MET A 1 1.34 -46.32 50.15
N VAL A 2 0.44 -45.79 49.31
CA VAL A 2 -0.19 -44.48 49.48
C VAL A 2 -1.68 -44.72 49.28
N ARG A 3 -2.46 -44.48 50.34
CA ARG A 3 -3.92 -44.67 50.38
C ARG A 3 -4.59 -43.66 49.43
N CYS A 4 -5.29 -44.16 48.42
CA CYS A 4 -6.23 -43.37 47.63
C CYS A 4 -7.47 -43.05 48.48
N ASN A 5 -7.89 -41.79 48.47
CA ASN A 5 -9.10 -41.31 49.15
C ASN A 5 -10.19 -41.13 48.07
N PRO A 6 -11.28 -41.93 48.06
CA PRO A 6 -12.29 -41.89 47.01
C PRO A 6 -13.50 -41.05 47.45
N VAL A 7 -13.48 -39.73 47.19
CA VAL A 7 -14.64 -38.86 47.53
C VAL A 7 -15.02 -37.86 46.42
N TYR A 8 -14.31 -37.82 45.28
CA TYR A 8 -14.63 -36.84 44.21
C TYR A 8 -15.34 -37.39 42.97
N GLU A 9 -15.80 -38.64 42.98
CA GLU A 9 -16.45 -39.25 41.80
C GLU A 9 -17.99 -39.29 41.86
N ALA A 10 -18.60 -38.76 42.92
CA ALA A 10 -20.05 -38.79 43.11
C ALA A 10 -20.67 -37.39 43.25
N ARG A 11 -20.53 -36.54 42.23
CA ARG A 11 -21.40 -35.35 42.07
C ARG A 11 -21.51 -34.82 40.63
N LEU A 12 -21.43 -35.70 39.64
CA LEU A 12 -21.71 -35.40 38.23
C LEU A 12 -23.02 -36.02 37.72
N GLN A 13 -24.02 -36.12 38.58
CA GLN A 13 -25.37 -36.52 38.18
C GLN A 13 -26.39 -35.52 38.72
N SER A 14 -26.67 -34.48 37.93
CA SER A 14 -27.97 -33.77 37.85
C SER A 14 -27.87 -32.34 37.27
N VAL A 15 -27.33 -32.17 36.07
CA VAL A 15 -27.71 -31.01 35.22
C VAL A 15 -27.67 -31.45 33.75
N PRO A 16 -28.69 -31.18 32.92
CA PRO A 16 -28.67 -31.55 31.50
C PRO A 16 -27.79 -30.55 30.72
N THR A 17 -26.46 -30.65 30.85
CA THR A 17 -25.49 -29.75 30.18
C THR A 17 -25.00 -30.25 28.82
N ARG A 18 -25.18 -31.54 28.52
CA ARG A 18 -24.81 -32.14 27.21
C ARG A 18 -25.57 -31.57 26.00
N PRO A 19 -26.89 -31.30 26.02
CA PRO A 19 -27.59 -30.80 24.84
C PRO A 19 -27.21 -29.37 24.46
N ILE A 20 -26.90 -28.51 25.44
CA ILE A 20 -26.57 -27.09 25.20
C ILE A 20 -25.20 -26.95 24.50
N ILE A 21 -24.20 -27.74 24.92
CA ILE A 21 -22.87 -27.73 24.30
C ILE A 21 -22.93 -28.24 22.86
N LEU A 22 -23.68 -29.31 22.61
CA LEU A 22 -23.92 -29.85 21.26
C LEU A 22 -24.69 -28.87 20.36
N VAL A 23 -25.65 -28.12 20.90
CA VAL A 23 -26.39 -27.08 20.16
C VAL A 23 -25.48 -25.90 19.81
N ILE A 24 -24.61 -25.47 20.72
CA ILE A 24 -23.63 -24.40 20.45
C ILE A 24 -22.58 -24.86 19.43
N GLU A 25 -22.10 -26.09 19.54
CA GLU A 25 -21.13 -26.68 18.61
C GLU A 25 -21.73 -26.87 17.21
N THR A 26 -22.99 -27.31 17.11
CA THR A 26 -23.70 -27.42 15.83
C THR A 26 -24.09 -26.06 15.25
N ALA A 27 -24.45 -25.06 16.06
CA ALA A 27 -24.68 -23.68 15.61
C ALA A 27 -23.39 -23.02 15.11
N LEU A 28 -22.26 -23.26 15.81
CA LEU A 28 -20.94 -22.85 15.34
C LEU A 28 -20.58 -23.56 14.02
N ARG A 29 -20.89 -24.86 13.85
CA ARG A 29 -20.60 -25.61 12.61
C ARG A 29 -21.55 -25.29 11.44
N ARG A 30 -22.81 -24.91 11.66
CA ARG A 30 -23.82 -24.73 10.59
C ARG A 30 -23.96 -23.29 10.07
N GLY A 31 -23.42 -22.27 10.74
CA GLY A 31 -23.56 -20.85 10.38
C GLY A 31 -22.36 -20.20 9.67
N LEU A 32 -21.57 -20.92 8.86
CA LEU A 32 -20.32 -20.40 8.26
C LEU A 32 -20.48 -19.87 6.83
N ARG A 33 -20.81 -18.58 6.64
CA ARG A 33 -20.45 -17.85 5.38
C ARG A 33 -20.20 -16.34 5.50
N ARG A 34 -20.28 -15.71 6.67
CA ARG A 34 -19.96 -14.27 6.83
C ARG A 34 -19.24 -13.99 8.16
N PRO A 35 -18.38 -12.96 8.25
CA PRO A 35 -17.75 -12.58 9.52
C PRO A 35 -18.84 -12.08 10.48
N PHE A 36 -19.18 -12.88 11.48
CA PHE A 36 -20.25 -12.55 12.43
C PHE A 36 -19.71 -11.65 13.53
N SER A 37 -20.32 -10.47 13.71
CA SER A 37 -20.11 -9.61 14.88
C SER A 37 -20.52 -10.37 16.15
N ILE A 38 -19.70 -10.27 17.20
CA ILE A 38 -19.95 -10.83 18.54
C ILE A 38 -21.41 -10.67 18.98
N LEU A 39 -21.99 -9.50 18.69
CA LEU A 39 -23.38 -9.12 18.97
C LEU A 39 -24.42 -10.11 18.43
N ARG A 40 -24.20 -10.73 17.26
CA ARG A 40 -25.12 -11.73 16.69
C ARG A 40 -24.98 -13.12 17.32
N LEU A 41 -23.79 -13.49 17.80
CA LEU A 41 -23.63 -14.72 18.60
C LEU A 41 -24.35 -14.55 19.96
N PHE A 42 -24.21 -13.38 20.59
CA PHE A 42 -24.99 -13.02 21.77
C PHE A 42 -26.50 -12.99 21.48
N PHE A 43 -26.93 -12.46 20.33
CA PHE A 43 -28.35 -12.42 19.93
C PHE A 43 -28.92 -13.81 19.63
N PHE A 44 -28.16 -14.70 19.01
CA PHE A 44 -28.58 -16.07 18.72
C PHE A 44 -28.73 -16.89 20.01
N ILE A 45 -27.79 -16.76 20.95
CA ILE A 45 -27.89 -17.37 22.29
C ILE A 45 -29.08 -16.78 23.06
N PHE A 46 -29.38 -15.48 22.89
CA PHE A 46 -30.53 -14.81 23.50
C PHE A 46 -31.88 -15.31 22.96
N LEU A 47 -31.96 -15.61 21.66
CA LEU A 47 -33.19 -16.07 21.02
C LEU A 47 -33.52 -17.53 21.34
N GLU A 48 -32.50 -18.40 21.36
CA GLU A 48 -32.69 -19.85 21.53
C GLU A 48 -32.92 -20.25 23.00
N VAL A 49 -32.29 -19.55 23.95
CA VAL A 49 -32.46 -19.79 25.40
C VAL A 49 -33.64 -18.99 25.98
N GLY A 50 -34.15 -17.99 25.25
CA GLY A 50 -35.21 -17.07 25.68
C GLY A 50 -36.66 -17.57 25.59
N ARG A 51 -36.92 -18.80 25.11
CA ARG A 51 -38.29 -19.37 25.03
C ARG A 51 -38.84 -19.90 26.38
N GLY A 52 -38.18 -19.63 27.51
CA GLY A 52 -38.68 -19.93 28.85
C GLY A 52 -39.28 -18.68 29.53
N ARG A 53 -40.60 -18.66 29.73
CA ARG A 53 -41.33 -17.57 30.41
C ARG A 53 -40.83 -17.40 31.87
N GLY A 54 -40.47 -16.17 32.26
CA GLY A 54 -40.39 -15.76 33.67
C GLY A 54 -39.08 -15.06 34.08
N ARG A 55 -39.16 -13.74 34.34
CA ARG A 55 -38.12 -12.81 34.82
C ARG A 55 -36.91 -12.64 33.89
N ARG A 56 -36.76 -11.44 33.31
CA ARG A 56 -35.55 -10.98 32.59
C ARG A 56 -34.34 -10.92 33.53
N ARG A 57 -33.78 -12.06 33.90
CA ARG A 57 -32.40 -12.16 34.40
C ARG A 57 -31.49 -12.11 33.17
N SER A 58 -30.57 -11.15 33.14
CA SER A 58 -29.58 -11.05 32.06
C SER A 58 -28.85 -12.39 31.91
N ILE A 59 -28.82 -12.98 30.71
CA ILE A 59 -28.16 -14.27 30.43
C ILE A 59 -26.69 -14.29 30.89
N MET A 60 -26.08 -13.10 30.97
CA MET A 60 -24.77 -12.85 31.53
C MET A 60 -24.61 -13.32 32.99
N SER A 61 -25.69 -13.51 33.75
CA SER A 61 -25.69 -14.06 35.11
C SER A 61 -26.27 -15.46 35.22
N VAL A 62 -26.78 -16.05 34.12
CA VAL A 62 -27.49 -17.35 34.14
C VAL A 62 -26.58 -18.52 33.74
N LEU A 63 -25.70 -18.33 32.74
CA LEU A 63 -24.76 -19.39 32.35
C LEU A 63 -23.63 -19.52 33.39
N PRO A 64 -23.14 -20.71 33.74
CA PRO A 64 -21.93 -20.92 34.57
C PRO A 64 -20.64 -20.43 33.90
N ASP A 65 -19.59 -20.19 34.69
CA ASP A 65 -18.30 -19.66 34.22
C ASP A 65 -17.58 -20.65 33.29
N GLU A 66 -17.76 -21.95 33.52
CA GLU A 66 -17.17 -23.05 32.77
C GLU A 66 -17.69 -23.09 31.33
N ILE A 67 -18.99 -22.81 31.16
CA ILE A 67 -19.61 -22.77 29.82
C ILE A 67 -19.15 -21.53 29.07
N TRP A 68 -19.05 -20.37 29.74
CA TRP A 68 -18.49 -19.17 29.14
C TRP A 68 -17.02 -19.34 28.74
N ALA A 69 -16.20 -19.93 29.61
CA ALA A 69 -14.81 -20.23 29.31
C ALA A 69 -14.69 -21.14 28.07
N ARG A 70 -15.51 -22.19 27.99
CA ARG A 70 -15.52 -23.10 26.85
C ARG A 70 -15.96 -22.43 25.55
N ILE A 71 -16.97 -21.56 25.60
CA ILE A 71 -17.41 -20.77 24.43
C ILE A 71 -16.28 -19.86 23.93
N LEU A 72 -15.59 -19.18 24.85
CA LEU A 72 -14.48 -18.30 24.50
C LEU A 72 -13.31 -19.08 23.90
N GLU A 73 -12.96 -20.23 24.47
CA GLU A 73 -11.88 -21.10 24.01
C GLU A 73 -12.17 -21.65 22.61
N MET A 74 -13.38 -22.17 22.37
CA MET A 74 -13.79 -22.63 21.04
C MET A 74 -13.79 -21.48 20.02
N GLY A 75 -14.20 -20.29 20.44
CA GLY A 75 -14.21 -19.10 19.59
C GLY A 75 -12.81 -18.62 19.21
N THR A 76 -11.85 -18.64 20.13
CA THR A 76 -10.46 -18.27 19.83
C THR A 76 -9.73 -19.34 19.03
N ALA A 77 -9.93 -20.63 19.37
CA ALA A 77 -9.34 -21.75 18.63
C ALA A 77 -9.82 -21.83 17.18
N SER A 78 -11.10 -21.48 16.93
CA SER A 78 -11.66 -21.43 15.58
C SER A 78 -11.36 -20.13 14.82
N GLY A 79 -10.60 -19.20 15.42
CA GLY A 79 -10.26 -17.90 14.82
C GLY A 79 -11.45 -16.94 14.66
N ARG A 80 -12.59 -17.23 15.30
CA ARG A 80 -13.81 -16.40 15.23
C ARG A 80 -13.83 -15.27 16.25
N LEU A 81 -13.11 -15.46 17.36
CA LEU A 81 -12.86 -14.43 18.36
C LEU A 81 -11.41 -13.98 18.25
N THR A 82 -11.22 -12.69 17.96
CA THR A 82 -9.90 -12.05 17.91
C THR A 82 -9.53 -11.43 19.25
N TYR A 83 -8.29 -10.96 19.40
CA TYR A 83 -7.91 -10.19 20.60
C TYR A 83 -8.79 -8.95 20.84
N ARG A 84 -9.31 -8.34 19.76
CA ARG A 84 -10.19 -7.15 19.86
C ARG A 84 -11.49 -7.52 20.55
N ASP A 85 -12.05 -8.64 20.16
CA ASP A 85 -13.29 -9.19 20.70
C ASP A 85 -13.14 -9.48 22.20
N LEU A 86 -12.04 -10.12 22.60
CA LEU A 86 -11.74 -10.35 24.02
C LEU A 86 -11.58 -9.04 24.81
N CYS A 87 -10.95 -8.02 24.23
CA CYS A 87 -10.82 -6.71 24.87
C CYS A 87 -12.18 -6.01 25.05
N VAL A 88 -13.05 -6.07 24.05
CA VAL A 88 -14.42 -5.52 24.15
C VAL A 88 -15.22 -6.27 25.22
N LEU A 89 -15.14 -7.60 25.25
CA LEU A 89 -15.80 -8.41 26.28
C LEU A 89 -15.29 -8.12 27.69
N ALA A 90 -13.99 -7.89 27.85
CA ALA A 90 -13.39 -7.52 29.13
C ALA A 90 -13.86 -6.15 29.63
N ILE A 91 -14.18 -5.22 28.73
CA ILE A 91 -14.75 -3.91 29.08
C ILE A 91 -16.24 -4.04 29.40
N ALA A 92 -16.97 -4.90 28.67
CA ALA A 92 -18.41 -5.03 28.78
C ALA A 92 -18.89 -5.58 30.15
N SER A 93 -18.10 -6.43 30.82
CA SER A 93 -18.50 -7.01 32.12
C SER A 93 -17.32 -7.38 33.00
N ARG A 94 -17.42 -7.14 34.32
CA ARG A 94 -16.45 -7.61 35.33
C ARG A 94 -16.29 -9.14 35.33
N ARG A 95 -17.37 -9.87 35.05
CA ARG A 95 -17.36 -11.33 34.95
C ARG A 95 -16.57 -11.80 33.72
N LEU A 96 -16.88 -11.23 32.55
CA LEU A 96 -16.16 -11.53 31.32
C LEU A 96 -14.70 -11.06 31.35
N ASN A 97 -14.39 -9.98 32.05
CA ASN A 97 -13.00 -9.54 32.26
C ASN A 97 -12.18 -10.61 32.98
N ARG A 98 -12.75 -11.28 34.00
CA ARG A 98 -12.08 -12.37 34.69
C ARG A 98 -11.82 -13.54 33.74
N LEU A 99 -12.83 -13.94 32.96
CA LEU A 99 -12.70 -15.04 31.99
C LEU A 99 -11.74 -14.70 30.84
N ALA A 100 -11.80 -13.48 30.30
CA ALA A 100 -10.92 -13.01 29.23
C ALA A 100 -9.47 -12.78 29.69
N ARG A 101 -9.16 -12.90 30.98
CA ARG A 101 -7.78 -12.87 31.52
C ARG A 101 -7.16 -14.27 31.61
N ASP A 102 -7.93 -15.32 31.35
CA ASP A 102 -7.44 -16.70 31.37
C ASP A 102 -6.22 -16.88 30.44
N PRO A 103 -5.06 -17.31 30.97
CA PRO A 103 -3.85 -17.55 30.18
C PRO A 103 -4.06 -18.51 29.00
N ALA A 104 -4.96 -19.50 29.13
CA ALA A 104 -5.21 -20.48 28.07
C ALA A 104 -5.74 -19.83 26.79
N LEU A 105 -6.66 -18.86 26.92
CA LEU A 105 -7.22 -18.12 25.78
C LEU A 105 -6.14 -17.32 25.03
N TRP A 106 -5.24 -16.66 25.77
CA TRP A 106 -4.15 -15.90 25.18
C TRP A 106 -3.07 -16.80 24.57
N ALA A 107 -2.86 -18.00 25.12
CA ALA A 107 -1.95 -19.00 24.54
C ALA A 107 -2.49 -19.50 23.19
N THR A 108 -3.78 -19.79 23.10
CA THR A 108 -4.44 -20.18 21.84
C THR A 108 -4.36 -19.05 20.81
N LEU A 109 -4.68 -17.80 21.20
CA LEU A 109 -4.54 -16.65 20.29
C LEU A 109 -3.10 -16.45 19.81
N LEU A 110 -2.12 -16.61 20.71
CA LEU A 110 -0.71 -16.52 20.35
C LEU A 110 -0.31 -17.58 19.31
N ALA A 111 -0.82 -18.81 19.47
CA ALA A 111 -0.56 -19.91 18.55
C ALA A 111 -1.22 -19.72 17.19
N VAL A 112 -2.41 -19.12 17.15
CA VAL A 112 -3.17 -18.84 15.92
C VAL A 112 -2.59 -17.63 15.18
N ASP A 113 -2.37 -16.51 15.87
CA ASP A 113 -1.94 -15.25 15.24
C ASP A 113 -0.43 -15.22 14.92
N PHE A 114 0.38 -15.93 15.71
CA PHE A 114 1.84 -15.90 15.61
C PHE A 114 2.47 -17.31 15.59
N PRO A 115 2.17 -18.14 14.56
CA PRO A 115 2.62 -19.53 14.50
C PRO A 115 4.15 -19.69 14.48
N ALA A 116 4.86 -18.72 13.91
CA ALA A 116 6.32 -18.74 13.77
C ALA A 116 7.10 -18.50 15.08
N GLY A 117 6.44 -18.12 16.17
CA GLY A 117 7.11 -17.79 17.43
C GLY A 117 7.14 -18.92 18.47
N ARG A 118 6.95 -20.19 18.09
CA ARG A 118 6.94 -21.31 19.05
C ARG A 118 8.31 -21.62 19.69
N HIS A 119 9.41 -21.12 19.13
CA HIS A 119 10.78 -21.50 19.52
C HIS A 119 11.58 -20.43 20.28
N GLU A 120 11.02 -19.26 20.57
CA GLU A 120 11.73 -18.23 21.34
C GLU A 120 11.80 -18.64 22.83
N PRO A 121 13.01 -18.72 23.44
CA PRO A 121 13.17 -19.02 24.86
C PRO A 121 12.42 -17.97 25.68
N HIS A 122 11.47 -18.43 26.48
CA HIS A 122 10.69 -17.54 27.32
C HIS A 122 11.30 -17.40 28.70
N ASP A 123 11.53 -16.17 29.14
CA ASP A 123 11.70 -15.89 30.56
C ASP A 123 10.41 -16.30 31.28
N LYS A 124 10.55 -17.24 32.22
CA LYS A 124 9.45 -17.85 32.99
C LYS A 124 8.58 -16.84 33.76
N ALA A 125 9.02 -15.58 33.85
CA ALA A 125 8.33 -14.49 34.56
C ALA A 125 7.28 -13.74 33.71
N THR A 126 7.22 -13.93 32.38
CA THR A 126 6.35 -13.13 31.51
C THR A 126 4.99 -13.79 31.32
N SER A 127 3.90 -13.09 31.69
CA SER A 127 2.53 -13.54 31.42
C SER A 127 2.29 -13.77 29.91
N VAL A 128 1.55 -14.82 29.56
CA VAL A 128 1.17 -15.14 28.16
C VAL A 128 0.51 -13.95 27.46
N LYS A 129 -0.27 -13.16 28.22
CA LYS A 129 -0.93 -11.95 27.71
C LYS A 129 0.07 -10.81 27.40
N SER A 130 1.08 -10.60 28.23
CA SER A 130 2.10 -9.58 27.96
C SER A 130 2.99 -9.99 26.78
N LEU A 131 3.30 -11.29 26.65
CA LEU A 131 3.95 -11.82 25.46
C LEU A 131 3.14 -11.56 24.17
N TYR A 132 1.84 -11.87 24.17
CA TYR A 132 0.98 -11.58 23.04
C TYR A 132 1.03 -10.09 22.67
N ARG A 133 0.94 -9.20 23.66
CA ARG A 133 1.08 -7.75 23.45
C ARG A 133 2.41 -7.38 22.80
N ILE A 134 3.53 -7.91 23.28
CA ILE A 134 4.86 -7.61 22.72
C ILE A 134 4.93 -8.04 21.24
N ARG A 135 4.49 -9.26 20.91
CA ARG A 135 4.50 -9.76 19.53
C ARG A 135 3.57 -8.97 18.63
N PHE A 136 2.38 -8.62 19.12
CA PHE A 136 1.44 -7.80 18.40
C PHE A 136 2.03 -6.42 18.06
N GLU A 137 2.63 -5.73 19.02
CA GLU A 137 3.26 -4.44 18.77
C GLU A 137 4.45 -4.56 17.80
N ARG A 138 5.27 -5.62 17.93
CA ARG A 138 6.34 -5.89 16.97
C ARG A 138 5.80 -6.13 15.55
N ASP A 139 4.75 -6.93 15.41
CA ASP A 139 4.12 -7.22 14.11
C ASP A 139 3.48 -5.97 13.49
N LYS A 140 2.75 -5.20 14.29
CA LYS A 140 2.20 -3.91 13.89
C LYS A 140 3.29 -2.95 13.44
N ALA A 141 4.39 -2.84 14.19
CA ALA A 141 5.54 -2.02 13.81
C ALA A 141 6.17 -2.49 12.50
N ARG A 142 6.30 -3.81 12.28
CA ARG A 142 6.76 -4.39 11.02
C ARG A 142 5.84 -4.02 9.85
N ARG A 143 4.52 -4.17 10.00
CA ARG A 143 3.54 -3.81 8.96
C ARG A 143 3.59 -2.32 8.62
N LEU A 144 3.67 -1.45 9.63
CA LEU A 144 3.81 -0.01 9.43
C LEU A 144 5.13 0.35 8.73
N ALA A 145 6.24 -0.29 9.10
CA ALA A 145 7.53 -0.10 8.44
C ALA A 145 7.49 -0.57 6.97
N ALA A 146 6.87 -1.72 6.70
CA ALA A 146 6.67 -2.22 5.34
C ALA A 146 5.82 -1.25 4.49
N ALA A 147 4.71 -0.74 5.05
CA ALA A 147 3.88 0.26 4.39
C ALA A 147 4.65 1.56 4.10
N ARG A 148 5.45 2.06 5.06
CA ARG A 148 6.32 3.23 4.84
C ARG A 148 7.32 2.98 3.72
N ARG A 149 7.97 1.81 3.68
CA ARG A 149 8.89 1.45 2.59
C ARG A 149 8.18 1.40 1.24
N ALA A 150 6.99 0.82 1.17
CA ALA A 150 6.21 0.77 -0.05
C ALA A 150 5.88 2.18 -0.59
N VAL A 151 5.52 3.12 0.30
CA VAL A 151 5.32 4.52 -0.08
C VAL A 151 6.61 5.15 -0.60
N LEU A 152 7.74 4.98 0.09
CA LEU A 152 9.03 5.53 -0.35
C LEU A 152 9.47 4.96 -1.72
N TYR A 153 9.27 3.67 -1.96
CA TYR A 153 9.54 3.08 -3.28
C TYR A 153 8.66 3.67 -4.37
N ALA A 154 7.37 3.88 -4.09
CA ALA A 154 6.45 4.53 -5.05
C ALA A 154 6.85 5.99 -5.31
N GLU A 155 7.22 6.75 -4.28
CA GLU A 155 7.71 8.13 -4.42
C GLU A 155 9.02 8.19 -5.24
N SER A 156 9.93 7.25 -5.00
CA SER A 156 11.16 7.12 -5.79
C SER A 156 10.87 6.86 -7.27
N ARG A 157 9.91 6.00 -7.61
CA ARG A 157 9.50 5.75 -9.01
C ARG A 157 8.92 7.00 -9.66
N VAL A 158 8.06 7.75 -8.95
CA VAL A 158 7.53 9.03 -9.44
C VAL A 158 8.65 10.03 -9.70
N ALA A 159 9.60 10.16 -8.78
CA ALA A 159 10.74 11.06 -8.94
C ALA A 159 11.64 10.67 -10.13
N ALA A 160 11.91 9.37 -10.30
CA ALA A 160 12.69 8.87 -11.42
C ALA A 160 12.01 9.15 -12.78
N SER A 161 10.70 8.89 -12.91
CA SER A 161 9.96 9.20 -14.14
C SER A 161 9.88 10.70 -14.43
N ARG A 162 9.77 11.56 -13.40
CA ARG A 162 9.84 13.02 -13.59
C ARG A 162 11.18 13.46 -14.14
N LYS A 163 12.28 12.98 -13.56
CA LYS A 163 13.63 13.25 -14.06
C LYS A 163 13.78 12.78 -15.52
N ARG A 164 13.24 11.62 -15.84
CA ARG A 164 13.27 11.10 -17.22
C ARG A 164 12.50 11.99 -18.21
N LEU A 165 11.37 12.56 -17.80
CA LEU A 165 10.65 13.53 -18.62
C LEU A 165 11.48 14.79 -18.88
N GLU A 166 12.16 15.32 -17.86
CA GLU A 166 13.06 16.48 -18.00
C GLU A 166 14.22 16.20 -18.99
N GLU A 167 14.81 15.00 -18.92
CA GLU A 167 15.84 14.56 -19.88
C GLU A 167 15.32 14.47 -21.32
N LEU A 168 14.07 14.03 -21.51
CA LEU A 168 13.42 13.96 -22.82
C LEU A 168 13.08 15.36 -23.33
N GLU A 169 12.60 16.27 -22.49
CA GLU A 169 12.31 17.66 -22.84
C GLU A 169 13.58 18.41 -23.25
N THR A 170 14.66 18.26 -22.49
CA THR A 170 15.97 18.85 -22.86
C THR A 170 16.49 18.28 -24.18
N SER A 171 16.25 17.00 -24.45
CA SER A 171 16.64 16.37 -25.72
C SER A 171 15.78 16.83 -26.90
N LEU A 172 14.47 16.96 -26.72
CA LEU A 172 13.56 17.57 -27.70
C LEU A 172 13.95 19.01 -28.01
N ALA A 173 14.29 19.80 -26.99
CA ALA A 173 14.73 21.19 -27.17
C ALA A 173 16.04 21.27 -27.96
N ARG A 174 16.98 20.34 -27.72
CA ARG A 174 18.26 20.26 -28.46
C ARG A 174 18.02 19.92 -29.93
N GLU A 175 17.25 18.87 -30.22
CA GLU A 175 16.94 18.50 -31.60
C GLU A 175 16.10 19.57 -32.31
N GLY A 176 15.20 20.24 -31.59
CA GLY A 176 14.43 21.36 -32.13
C GLY A 176 15.31 22.54 -32.53
N LYS A 177 16.33 22.89 -31.72
CA LYS A 177 17.33 23.91 -32.06
C LYS A 177 18.16 23.50 -33.26
N ARG A 178 18.63 22.25 -33.29
CA ARG A 178 19.41 21.68 -34.40
C ARG A 178 18.62 21.70 -35.71
N LEU A 179 17.35 21.30 -35.67
CA LEU A 179 16.45 21.38 -36.82
C LEU A 179 16.29 22.82 -37.32
N LYS A 180 16.05 23.78 -36.42
CA LYS A 180 15.90 25.20 -36.79
C LYS A 180 17.17 25.74 -37.45
N ALA A 181 18.34 25.42 -36.90
CA ALA A 181 19.63 25.83 -37.46
C ALA A 181 19.86 25.22 -38.86
N ALA A 182 19.60 23.92 -39.03
CA ALA A 182 19.72 23.25 -40.33
C ALA A 182 18.74 23.82 -41.38
N VAL A 183 17.53 24.20 -40.96
CA VAL A 183 16.54 24.85 -41.85
C VAL A 183 16.96 26.27 -42.23
N SER A 184 17.49 27.07 -41.31
CA SER A 184 18.00 28.40 -41.64
C SER A 184 19.20 28.33 -42.58
N GLU A 185 20.14 27.41 -42.32
CA GLU A 185 21.30 27.22 -43.18
C GLU A 185 20.90 26.73 -44.58
N LEU A 186 19.88 25.87 -44.67
CA LEU A 186 19.35 25.43 -45.96
C LEU A 186 18.79 26.61 -46.77
N ALA A 187 18.05 27.52 -46.13
CA ALA A 187 17.53 28.72 -46.77
C ALA A 187 18.67 29.65 -47.24
N ASP A 188 19.75 29.76 -46.47
CA ASP A 188 20.93 30.55 -46.82
C ASP A 188 21.63 29.97 -48.06
N LEU A 189 21.77 28.64 -48.13
CA LEU A 189 22.36 27.97 -49.28
C LEU A 189 21.47 28.02 -50.53
N GLU A 190 20.15 27.99 -50.39
CA GLU A 190 19.24 28.20 -51.53
C GLU A 190 19.37 29.62 -52.10
N ARG A 191 19.63 30.62 -51.26
CA ARG A 191 19.98 31.98 -51.71
C ARG A 191 21.31 32.00 -52.46
N ALA A 192 22.33 31.32 -51.94
CA ALA A 192 23.62 31.20 -52.62
C ALA A 192 23.53 30.44 -53.96
N ARG A 193 22.72 29.37 -54.01
CA ARG A 193 22.43 28.63 -55.24
C ARG A 193 21.79 29.53 -56.30
N THR A 194 20.80 30.32 -55.90
CA THR A 194 20.12 31.27 -56.78
C THR A 194 21.08 32.32 -57.30
N ALA A 195 21.93 32.89 -56.44
CA ALA A 195 22.98 33.84 -56.85
C ALA A 195 23.98 33.21 -57.83
N SER A 196 24.38 31.95 -57.60
CA SER A 196 25.28 31.21 -58.49
C SER A 196 24.68 31.00 -59.89
N VAL A 197 23.41 30.61 -59.98
CA VAL A 197 22.71 30.48 -61.27
C VAL A 197 22.60 31.84 -61.97
N ALA A 198 22.30 32.89 -61.21
CA ALA A 198 22.11 34.24 -61.74
C ALA A 198 23.40 34.80 -62.37
N LEU A 199 24.58 34.50 -61.81
CA LEU A 199 25.88 34.89 -62.39
C LEU A 199 26.14 34.33 -63.79
N ASN A 200 25.42 33.27 -64.21
CA ASN A 200 25.53 32.69 -65.54
C ASN A 200 24.70 33.43 -66.61
N VAL A 201 23.91 34.42 -66.22
CA VAL A 201 23.07 35.25 -67.10
C VAL A 201 23.63 36.68 -67.12
N TRP A 202 23.45 37.40 -68.23
CA TRP A 202 23.86 38.80 -68.32
C TRP A 202 23.14 39.67 -67.27
N GLN A 203 23.89 40.54 -66.57
CA GLN A 203 23.37 41.41 -65.51
C GLN A 203 24.15 42.73 -65.36
N PRO A 204 23.54 43.78 -64.77
CA PRO A 204 24.22 45.00 -64.37
C PRO A 204 25.34 44.73 -63.33
N GLN A 205 26.43 45.50 -63.42
CA GLN A 205 27.65 45.26 -62.62
C GLN A 205 27.42 45.34 -61.11
N VAL A 206 26.50 46.21 -60.65
CA VAL A 206 26.12 46.35 -59.24
C VAL A 206 25.49 45.07 -58.70
N VAL A 207 24.62 44.43 -59.49
CA VAL A 207 23.94 43.18 -59.11
C VAL A 207 24.93 42.01 -59.15
N ARG A 208 25.78 41.97 -60.18
CA ARG A 208 26.83 40.96 -60.33
C ARG A 208 27.81 40.96 -59.16
N GLY A 209 28.26 42.13 -58.71
CA GLY A 209 29.17 42.26 -57.57
C GLY A 209 28.60 41.66 -56.29
N LYS A 210 27.33 41.96 -55.98
CA LYS A 210 26.63 41.41 -54.81
C LYS A 210 26.45 39.90 -54.89
N GLN A 211 26.05 39.37 -56.05
CA GLN A 211 25.90 37.91 -56.24
C GLN A 211 27.23 37.18 -56.13
N LYS A 212 28.31 37.77 -56.66
CA LYS A 212 29.66 37.21 -56.58
C LYS A 212 30.12 37.08 -55.12
N GLN A 213 29.92 38.13 -54.31
CA GLN A 213 30.24 38.10 -52.88
C GLN A 213 29.48 36.99 -52.12
N ILE A 214 28.19 36.78 -52.42
CA ILE A 214 27.37 35.73 -51.80
C ILE A 214 27.90 34.32 -52.15
N VAL A 215 28.30 34.11 -53.40
CA VAL A 215 28.82 32.80 -53.87
C VAL A 215 30.23 32.54 -53.32
N GLU A 216 31.09 33.56 -53.27
CA GLU A 216 32.47 33.45 -52.74
C GLU A 216 32.51 33.09 -51.25
N GLN A 217 31.45 33.41 -50.48
CA GLN A 217 31.32 32.99 -49.08
C GLN A 217 31.08 31.48 -48.91
N CYS A 218 30.69 30.77 -49.96
CA CYS A 218 30.47 29.31 -49.94
C CYS A 218 31.73 28.56 -50.39
N THR A 219 32.49 28.02 -49.44
CA THR A 219 33.75 27.30 -49.72
C THR A 219 33.55 25.86 -50.20
N VAL A 220 32.36 25.28 -49.97
CA VAL A 220 32.00 23.90 -50.32
C VAL A 220 31.01 23.91 -51.49
N PRO A 221 31.04 22.92 -52.40
CA PRO A 221 30.03 22.81 -53.45
C PRO A 221 28.61 22.86 -52.90
N ILE A 222 27.80 23.77 -53.45
CA ILE A 222 26.46 24.10 -52.92
C ILE A 222 25.56 22.85 -52.88
N GLU A 223 25.56 22.03 -53.92
CA GLU A 223 24.70 20.84 -54.04
C GLU A 223 25.04 19.75 -53.02
N SER A 224 26.32 19.55 -52.68
CA SER A 224 26.72 18.53 -51.69
C SER A 224 26.29 18.93 -50.28
N ARG A 225 26.48 20.20 -49.91
CA ARG A 225 26.04 20.75 -48.62
C ARG A 225 24.51 20.73 -48.51
N LEU A 226 23.80 21.06 -49.59
CA LEU A 226 22.34 21.02 -49.66
C LEU A 226 21.80 19.60 -49.43
N GLY A 227 22.43 18.58 -50.06
CA GLY A 227 22.12 17.18 -49.80
C GLY A 227 22.33 16.77 -48.33
N ALA A 228 23.44 17.18 -47.73
CA ALA A 228 23.75 16.91 -46.32
C ALA A 228 22.71 17.53 -45.37
N LEU A 229 22.36 18.81 -45.56
CA LEU A 229 21.35 19.50 -44.73
C LEU A 229 19.96 18.90 -44.87
N LYS A 230 19.55 18.49 -46.09
CA LYS A 230 18.29 17.78 -46.28
C LYS A 230 18.24 16.48 -45.48
N MET A 231 19.34 15.73 -45.45
CA MET A 231 19.44 14.51 -44.65
C MET A 231 19.44 14.81 -43.14
N GLU A 232 20.16 15.84 -42.70
CA GLU A 232 20.15 16.28 -41.30
C GLU A 232 18.75 16.68 -40.82
N ILE A 233 18.00 17.43 -41.63
CA ILE A 233 16.61 17.80 -41.34
C ILE A 233 15.73 16.55 -41.19
N LYS A 234 15.89 15.56 -42.08
CA LYS A 234 15.15 14.28 -41.99
C LYS A 234 15.47 13.54 -40.70
N VAL A 235 16.75 13.45 -40.35
CA VAL A 235 17.21 12.79 -39.11
C VAL A 235 16.67 13.52 -37.88
N CYS A 236 16.76 14.85 -37.82
CA CYS A 236 16.23 15.63 -36.70
C CYS A 236 14.71 15.43 -36.54
N LYS A 237 13.95 15.42 -37.64
CA LYS A 237 12.50 15.14 -37.62
C LYS A 237 12.20 13.74 -37.07
N GLN A 238 12.94 12.72 -37.52
CA GLN A 238 12.80 11.36 -37.02
C GLN A 238 13.13 11.28 -35.52
N GLN A 239 14.22 11.91 -35.10
CA GLN A 239 14.66 11.92 -33.70
C GLN A 239 13.65 12.64 -32.78
N ILE A 240 13.09 13.76 -33.23
CA ILE A 240 12.01 14.46 -32.52
C ILE A 240 10.77 13.57 -32.39
N ALA A 241 10.40 12.83 -33.44
CA ALA A 241 9.27 11.90 -33.37
C ALA A 241 9.52 10.76 -32.36
N ILE A 242 10.72 10.20 -32.34
CA ILE A 242 11.13 9.16 -31.37
C ILE A 242 11.04 9.71 -29.94
N PHE A 243 11.63 10.88 -29.68
CA PHE A 243 11.58 11.48 -28.35
C PHE A 243 10.17 11.88 -27.92
N ASN A 244 9.34 12.39 -28.82
CA ASN A 244 7.93 12.69 -28.53
C ASN A 244 7.15 11.42 -28.14
N LYS A 245 7.38 10.30 -28.84
CA LYS A 245 6.77 9.01 -28.48
C LYS A 245 7.21 8.59 -27.08
N ALA A 246 8.51 8.59 -26.81
CA ALA A 246 9.06 8.24 -25.49
C ALA A 246 8.53 9.17 -24.38
N TYR A 247 8.39 10.46 -24.66
CA TYR A 247 7.84 11.44 -23.73
C TYR A 247 6.39 11.13 -23.36
N ASN A 248 5.56 10.86 -24.37
CA ASN A 248 4.15 10.51 -24.15
C ASN A 248 4.00 9.20 -23.37
N GLU A 249 4.86 8.21 -23.63
CA GLU A 249 4.89 6.95 -22.87
C GLU A 249 5.30 7.17 -21.41
N GLU A 250 6.37 7.93 -21.14
CA GLU A 250 6.78 8.25 -19.78
C GLU A 250 5.75 9.10 -19.03
N LYS A 251 5.03 9.99 -19.73
CA LYS A 251 3.95 10.78 -19.15
C LYS A 251 2.79 9.89 -18.68
N LYS A 252 2.44 8.85 -19.45
CA LYS A 252 1.44 7.84 -19.05
C LYS A 252 1.90 7.03 -17.84
N LYS A 253 3.14 6.56 -17.83
CA LYS A 253 3.72 5.85 -16.66
C LYS A 253 3.70 6.74 -15.42
N LEU A 254 4.02 8.02 -15.57
CA LEU A 254 3.98 8.97 -14.46
C LEU A 254 2.56 9.11 -13.89
N SER A 255 1.51 9.18 -14.72
CA SER A 255 0.12 9.19 -14.20
C SER A 255 -0.20 7.92 -13.42
N GLU A 256 0.13 6.74 -13.95
CA GLU A 256 -0.09 5.46 -13.26
C GLU A 256 0.65 5.39 -11.92
N TYR A 257 1.90 5.86 -11.87
CA TYR A 257 2.68 5.90 -10.63
C TYR A 257 2.13 6.89 -9.61
N ASN A 258 1.61 8.03 -10.05
CA ASN A 258 0.94 8.96 -9.14
C ASN A 258 -0.34 8.36 -8.58
N GLU A 259 -1.17 7.71 -9.41
CA GLU A 259 -2.38 7.01 -8.95
C GLU A 259 -2.04 5.92 -7.93
N ALA A 260 -1.04 5.06 -8.23
CA ALA A 260 -0.55 4.06 -7.30
C ALA A 260 0.00 4.66 -5.99
N LEU A 261 0.67 5.82 -6.07
CA LEU A 261 1.14 6.52 -4.88
C LEU A 261 -0.03 7.07 -4.04
N THR A 262 -1.06 7.63 -4.69
CA THR A 262 -2.24 8.15 -3.98
C THR A 262 -3.00 7.04 -3.26
N SER A 263 -3.15 5.87 -3.89
CA SER A 263 -3.81 4.71 -3.27
C SER A 263 -3.03 4.19 -2.06
N LEU A 264 -1.69 4.18 -2.13
CA LEU A 264 -0.83 3.79 -1.00
C LEU A 264 -0.79 4.82 0.13
N LYS A 265 -0.94 6.12 -0.17
CA LYS A 265 -0.99 7.17 0.85
C LYS A 265 -2.24 7.09 1.71
N TYR A 266 -3.35 6.59 1.17
CA TYR A 266 -4.57 6.35 1.94
C TYR A 266 -4.35 5.15 2.89
N HIS A 267 -4.14 5.44 4.18
CA HIS A 267 -4.07 4.40 5.20
C HIS A 267 -4.97 4.76 6.40
N PRO A 268 -6.04 3.96 6.68
CA PRO A 268 -7.01 4.28 7.72
C PRO A 268 -6.41 4.32 9.14
N LEU A 269 -5.22 3.75 9.36
CA LEU A 269 -4.50 3.80 10.64
C LEU A 269 -3.45 4.92 10.72
N ARG A 270 -3.19 5.65 9.62
CA ARG A 270 -2.15 6.71 9.55
C ARG A 270 -2.66 8.08 9.97
N SER A 271 -3.96 8.34 9.78
CA SER A 271 -4.63 9.61 10.15
C SER A 271 -4.44 10.02 11.62
N ASN A 272 -4.20 9.07 12.53
CA ASN A 272 -4.11 9.37 13.97
C ASN A 272 -2.67 9.56 14.48
N PHE A 273 -1.64 9.21 13.68
CA PHE A 273 -0.23 9.30 14.09
C PHE A 273 0.49 10.54 13.52
N ASP A 274 0.10 11.04 12.35
CA ASP A 274 0.71 12.26 11.78
C ASP A 274 0.33 13.53 12.59
N SER A 275 -0.81 13.52 13.30
CA SER A 275 -1.21 14.60 14.21
C SER A 275 -0.36 14.64 15.49
N THR A 276 -0.04 13.50 16.08
CA THR A 276 0.72 13.42 17.34
C THR A 276 2.21 13.76 17.18
N ILE A 277 2.82 13.46 16.03
CA ILE A 277 4.21 13.85 15.76
C ILE A 277 4.32 15.36 15.52
N ARG A 278 3.33 15.97 14.86
CA ARG A 278 3.32 17.43 14.62
C ARG A 278 3.13 18.23 15.91
N ASP A 279 2.33 17.75 16.85
CA ASP A 279 2.08 18.44 18.14
C ASP A 279 3.23 18.30 19.15
N SER A 280 3.93 17.17 19.16
CA SER A 280 5.10 16.97 20.03
C SER A 280 6.30 17.84 19.62
N ASN A 281 6.47 18.11 18.33
CA ASN A 281 7.51 19.03 17.83
C ASN A 281 7.20 20.51 18.07
N LYS A 282 5.92 20.91 18.16
CA LYS A 282 5.53 22.28 18.53
C LYS A 282 5.82 22.60 20.00
N ARG A 283 5.62 21.64 20.90
CA ARG A 283 5.88 21.82 22.35
C ARG A 283 7.37 21.91 22.70
N LYS A 284 8.27 21.37 21.88
CA LYS A 284 9.73 21.44 22.10
C LYS A 284 10.37 22.75 21.64
N ARG A 285 9.66 23.61 20.89
CA ARG A 285 10.18 24.92 20.42
C ARG A 285 9.75 26.09 21.30
N LEU A 286 9.15 25.83 22.46
CA LEU A 286 8.67 26.81 23.44
C LEU A 286 9.48 26.76 24.75
N LYS A 287 10.77 26.43 24.68
CA LYS A 287 11.70 26.61 25.79
C LYS A 287 12.86 27.46 25.34
#